data_AF-A0A5B6VCZ7-F1
#
_entry.id   AF-A0A5B6VCZ7-F1
#
_cell.length_a   1.000
_cell.length_b   1.000
_cell.length_c   1.000
_cell.angle_alpha   90.00
_cell.angle_beta   90.00
_cell.angle_gamma   90.00
#
_symmetry.space_group_name_H-M   'P 1'
#
loop_
_entity.id
_entity.type
_entity.pdbx_description
1 polymer ?
#
loop_
_entity_poly.entity_id
_entity_poly.type
_entity_poly.pdbx_seq_one_letter_code
_entity_poly.pdbx_strand_id
1 'polypeptide(L)'
;MIKMGFAREWVGLIMKCITSVSYAVNINGRRGRSFQPTRGLQQGDPLSPFLFLICSEGAKASRRGLEISHLSFADDCMMFGEAT
;
A
#
# COMPACT_ATOMS: atom_id res chain seq x y z
N MET A 1 -7.11 6.51 -4.64
CA MET A 1 -8.51 6.05 -4.49
C MET A 1 -9.52 7.05 -5.04
N ILE A 2 -9.72 8.25 -4.46
CA ILE A 2 -10.71 9.22 -5.02
C ILE A 2 -10.44 9.56 -6.50
N LYS A 3 -9.17 9.82 -6.85
CA LYS A 3 -8.77 10.07 -8.26
C LYS A 3 -8.94 8.87 -9.20
N MET A 4 -9.16 7.67 -8.64
CA MET A 4 -9.44 6.44 -9.40
C MET A 4 -10.95 6.17 -9.51
N GLY A 5 -11.81 7.06 -8.99
CA GLY A 5 -13.28 6.95 -9.12
C GLY A 5 -13.99 6.25 -7.95
N PHE A 6 -13.28 5.86 -6.88
CA PHE A 6 -13.92 5.23 -5.73
C PHE A 6 -14.79 6.22 -4.93
N ALA A 7 -15.96 5.75 -4.46
CA ALA A 7 -16.90 6.53 -3.64
C ALA A 7 -16.27 6.99 -2.31
N ARG A 8 -16.62 8.19 -1.85
CA ARG A 8 -16.02 8.79 -0.64
C ARG A 8 -16.30 7.98 0.62
N GLU A 9 -17.50 7.42 0.72
CA GLU A 9 -17.94 6.57 1.82
C GLU A 9 -17.08 5.31 1.91
N TRP A 10 -16.84 4.67 0.77
CA TRP A 10 -15.99 3.48 0.69
C TRP A 10 -14.53 3.79 1.03
N VAL A 11 -13.99 4.91 0.51
CA VAL A 11 -12.65 5.38 0.90
C VAL A 11 -12.59 5.67 2.41
N GLY A 12 -13.65 6.24 2.98
CA GLY A 12 -13.76 6.46 4.42
C GLY A 12 -13.69 5.17 5.24
N LEU A 13 -14.34 4.09 4.79
CA LEU A 13 -14.26 2.78 5.44
C LEU A 13 -12.83 2.22 5.41
N ILE A 14 -12.19 2.26 4.24
CA ILE A 14 -10.80 1.81 4.06
C ILE A 14 -9.87 2.59 5.01
N MET A 15 -10.00 3.92 5.06
CA MET A 15 -9.17 4.78 5.90
C MET A 15 -9.38 4.52 7.40
N LYS A 16 -10.60 4.16 7.83
CA LYS A 16 -10.85 3.75 9.22
C LYS A 16 -10.08 2.48 9.58
N CYS A 17 -10.04 1.49 8.68
CA CYS A 17 -9.25 0.27 8.90
C CYS A 17 -7.76 0.60 9.04
N ILE A 18 -7.20 1.38 8.11
CA ILE A 18 -5.77 1.72 8.09
C ILE A 18 -5.34 2.54 9.32
N THR A 19 -6.18 3.48 9.80
CA THR A 19 -5.80 4.42 10.87
C THR A 19 -6.09 3.91 12.29
N SER A 20 -6.88 2.85 12.43
CA SER A 20 -7.26 2.28 13.73
C SER A 20 -6.14 1.49 14.43
N VAL A 21 -5.07 1.16 13.72
CA VAL A 21 -4.03 0.25 14.20
C VAL A 21 -3.02 0.95 15.09
N SER A 22 -2.43 0.22 16.05
CA SER A 22 -1.31 0.71 16.86
C SER A 22 -0.21 -0.33 16.95
N TYR A 23 1.03 0.14 16.90
CA TYR A 23 2.23 -0.70 16.96
C TYR A 23 3.02 -0.44 18.23
N ALA A 24 3.77 -1.46 18.65
CA ALA A 24 4.82 -1.33 19.64
C ALA A 24 6.02 -2.14 19.14
N VAL A 25 7.21 -1.55 19.18
CA VAL A 25 8.44 -2.27 18.81
C VAL A 25 8.89 -3.13 19.99
N ASN A 26 9.13 -4.42 19.76
CA ASN A 26 9.72 -5.30 20.75
C ASN A 26 11.24 -5.37 20.53
N ILE A 27 12.03 -5.00 21.53
CA ILE A 27 13.50 -5.02 21.47
C ILE A 27 13.99 -5.94 22.59
N ASN A 28 14.69 -7.02 22.24
CA ASN A 28 15.21 -8.02 23.19
C ASN A 28 14.14 -8.56 24.16
N GLY A 29 12.93 -8.82 23.65
CA GLY A 29 11.80 -9.32 24.45
C GLY A 29 11.09 -8.25 25.29
N ARG A 30 11.57 -7.00 25.29
CA ARG A 30 10.91 -5.88 25.97
C ARG A 30 10.05 -5.10 24.99
N ARG A 31 8.74 -5.09 25.24
CA ARG A 31 7.77 -4.28 24.49
C ARG A 31 8.00 -2.78 24.77
N GLY A 32 8.26 -2.02 23.71
CA GLY A 32 8.37 -0.57 23.74
C GLY A 32 7.01 0.12 23.87
N ARG A 33 7.01 1.46 23.77
CA ARG A 33 5.78 2.27 23.82
C ARG A 33 4.92 2.02 22.59
N SER A 34 3.60 2.10 22.79
CA SER A 34 2.65 2.06 21.69
C SER A 34 2.68 3.38 20.93
N PHE A 35 2.59 3.32 19.61
CA PHE A 35 2.46 4.47 18.73
C PHE A 35 1.48 4.15 17.60
N GLN A 36 0.95 5.20 16.98
CA GLN A 36 0.12 5.09 15.78
C GLN A 36 1.02 5.26 14.56
N PRO A 37 0.94 4.37 13.55
CA PRO A 37 1.69 4.56 12.32
C PRO A 37 1.18 5.79 11.57
N THR A 38 2.09 6.52 10.93
CA THR A 38 1.73 7.60 9.99
C THR A 38 1.74 7.13 8.54
N ARG A 39 2.39 5.99 8.27
CA ARG A 39 2.55 5.38 6.94
C ARG A 39 2.64 3.86 7.06
N GLY A 40 2.41 3.18 5.94
CA GLY A 40 2.45 1.73 5.84
C GLY A 40 1.07 1.08 5.99
N LEU A 41 1.00 -0.19 5.61
CA LEU A 41 -0.16 -1.05 5.78
C LEU A 41 0.16 -2.10 6.84
N GLN A 42 -0.88 -2.60 7.51
CA GLN A 42 -0.69 -3.63 8.52
C GLN A 42 -0.29 -4.96 7.87
N GLN A 43 0.86 -5.49 8.25
CA GLN A 43 1.28 -6.81 7.83
C GLN A 43 0.34 -7.88 8.42
N GLY A 44 -0.07 -8.84 7.59
CA GLY A 44 -1.02 -9.89 7.99
C GLY A 44 -2.48 -9.44 8.05
N ASP A 45 -2.79 -8.18 7.71
CA ASP A 45 -4.18 -7.76 7.49
C ASP A 45 -4.67 -8.27 6.13
N PRO A 46 -5.82 -8.98 6.07
CA PRO A 46 -6.39 -9.46 4.82
C PRO A 46 -6.69 -8.37 3.80
N LEU A 47 -6.83 -7.10 4.21
CA LEU A 47 -7.05 -5.97 3.29
C LEU A 47 -5.76 -5.46 2.63
N SER A 48 -4.62 -5.63 3.29
CA SER A 48 -3.34 -5.06 2.84
C SER A 48 -2.92 -5.48 1.42
N PRO A 49 -3.07 -6.75 0.98
CA PRO A 49 -2.75 -7.15 -0.38
C PRO A 49 -3.57 -6.43 -1.45
N PHE A 50 -4.87 -6.25 -1.21
CA PHE A 50 -5.76 -5.55 -2.15
C PHE A 50 -5.43 -4.05 -2.22
N LEU A 51 -5.16 -3.45 -1.06
CA LEU A 51 -4.78 -2.04 -0.98
C LEU A 51 -3.45 -1.76 -1.68
N PHE A 52 -2.49 -2.68 -1.59
CA PHE A 52 -1.24 -2.61 -2.32
C PHE A 52 -1.48 -2.61 -3.84
N LEU A 53 -2.28 -3.56 -4.36
CA LEU A 53 -2.63 -3.64 -5.79
C LEU A 53 -3.34 -2.38 -6.29
N ILE A 54 -4.28 -1.83 -5.51
CA ILE A 54 -4.96 -0.58 -5.87
C ILE A 54 -3.95 0.59 -5.95
N CYS A 55 -2.96 0.61 -5.06
CA CYS A 55 -1.93 1.65 -5.09
C CYS A 55 -0.97 1.47 -6.28
N SER A 56 -0.61 0.24 -6.64
CA SER A 56 0.25 -0.04 -7.79
C SER A 56 -0.43 0.31 -9.12
N GLU A 57 -1.71 -0.01 -9.30
CA GLU A 57 -2.50 0.38 -10.49
C GLU A 57 -2.61 1.91 -10.64
N GLY A 58 -2.71 2.62 -9.52
CA GLY A 58 -2.72 4.09 -9.51
C GLY A 58 -1.36 4.73 -9.76
N ALA A 59 -0.27 3.97 -9.63
CA ALA A 59 1.11 4.44 -9.74
C ALA A 59 1.59 4.32 -11.20
N LYS A 60 1.30 5.32 -12.02
CA LYS A 60 2.00 5.48 -13.32
C LYS A 60 3.45 5.87 -13.06
N ALA A 61 4.40 5.02 -13.45
CA ALA A 61 5.84 5.27 -13.27
C ALA A 61 6.31 6.59 -13.92
N SER A 62 5.65 7.04 -14.98
CA SER A 62 5.87 8.36 -15.60
C SER A 62 4.67 8.80 -16.44
N ARG A 63 4.41 10.11 -16.53
CA ARG A 63 3.36 10.69 -17.40
C ARG A 63 3.75 10.72 -18.89
N ARG A 64 5.00 10.38 -19.22
CA ARG A 64 5.58 10.33 -20.58
C ARG A 64 6.54 9.14 -20.81
N GLY A 65 6.62 8.21 -19.86
CA GLY A 65 7.58 7.09 -19.92
C GLY A 65 6.92 5.81 -20.41
N LEU A 66 7.77 4.97 -21.01
CA LEU A 66 7.55 3.65 -21.62
C LEU A 66 6.35 2.86 -21.06
N GLU A 67 5.63 2.14 -21.92
CA GLU A 67 4.71 1.08 -21.49
C GLU A 67 5.51 0.01 -20.75
N ILE A 68 5.49 0.08 -19.42
CA ILE A 68 6.10 -0.95 -18.59
C ILE A 68 5.05 -2.06 -18.44
N SER A 69 5.36 -3.24 -18.96
CA SER A 69 4.67 -4.47 -18.58
C SER A 69 5.06 -4.79 -17.14
N HIS A 70 4.18 -4.49 -16.18
CA HIS A 70 4.40 -4.77 -14.77
C HIS A 70 3.76 -6.11 -14.37
N LEU A 71 4.54 -7.04 -13.82
CA LEU A 71 4.00 -8.22 -13.13
C LEU A 71 4.14 -7.95 -11.62
N SER A 72 3.01 -7.79 -10.93
CA SER A 72 2.99 -7.59 -9.47
C SER A 72 2.37 -8.81 -8.79
N PHE A 73 3.08 -9.41 -7.86
CA PHE A 73 2.58 -10.44 -6.97
C PHE A 73 2.78 -10.01 -5.52
N ALA A 74 1.68 -9.63 -4.84
CA ALA A 74 1.73 -9.08 -3.49
C ALA A 74 2.78 -7.96 -3.37
N ASP A 75 3.82 -8.13 -2.56
CA ASP A 75 4.91 -7.19 -2.32
C ASP A 75 6.05 -7.22 -3.37
N ASP A 76 6.05 -8.20 -4.28
CA ASP A 76 7.04 -8.33 -5.34
C ASP A 76 6.54 -7.67 -6.64
N CYS A 77 7.25 -6.65 -7.12
CA CYS A 77 7.00 -6.01 -8.41
C CYS A 77 8.22 -6.18 -9.33
N MET A 78 8.01 -6.79 -10.50
CA MET A 78 9.02 -6.88 -11.56
C MET A 78 8.67 -5.89 -12.67
N MET A 79 9.62 -5.01 -13.01
CA MET A 79 9.47 -4.00 -14.07
C MET A 79 10.21 -4.46 -15.32
N PHE A 80 9.51 -4.54 -16.45
CA PHE A 80 10.10 -4.83 -17.76
C PHE A 80 10.12 -3.58 -18.63
N GLY A 81 11.30 -3.17 -19.07
CA GLY A 81 11.48 -2.05 -19.99
C GLY A 81 12.35 -2.45 -21.19
N GLU A 82 11.98 -1.97 -22.37
CA GLU A 82 12.80 -2.10 -23.57
C GLU A 82 13.91 -1.03 -23.54
N ALA A 83 15.17 -1.46 -23.67
CA ALA A 83 16.30 -0.54 -23.78
C ALA A 83 16.45 -0.13 -25.23
N THR A 84 16.24 1.17 -25.52
CA THR A 84 16.53 1.81 -26.82
C THR A 84 17.86 2.55 -26.76
#